data_AF-A0A956WX56-F1
#
_entry.id   AF-A0A956WX56-F1
#
_cell.length_a   1.000
_cell.length_b   1.000
_cell.length_c   1.000
_cell.angle_alpha   90.00
_cell.angle_beta   90.00
_cell.angle_gamma   90.00
#
_symmetry.space_group_name_H-M   'P 1'
#
loop_
_entity.id
_entity.type
_entity.pdbx_description
1 polymer ?
#
loop_
_entity_poly.entity_id
_entity_poly.type
_entity_poly.pdbx_seq_one_letter_code
_entity_poly.pdbx_strand_id
1 'polypeptide(L)'
;YTLDNPDEAFDISLKTVPEAGGENEAINRAIFDASLELWKTSPENLGMSDPAAWEEAATFMAEMGLVDRKLPAESLFTNQFAEATHTP
;
A
#
# COMPACT_ATOMS: atom_id res chain seq x y z
N TYR A 1 -5.16 -9.16 -8.77
CA TYR A 1 -6.32 -9.93 -8.24
C TYR A 1 -7.29 -9.04 -7.49
N THR A 2 -6.95 -8.50 -6.31
CA THR A 2 -7.89 -7.71 -5.48
C THR A 2 -8.50 -6.52 -6.23
N LEU A 3 -7.68 -5.76 -6.96
CA LEU A 3 -8.16 -4.63 -7.77
C LEU A 3 -9.08 -5.08 -8.93
N ASP A 4 -8.86 -6.29 -9.45
CA ASP A 4 -9.60 -6.85 -10.59
C ASP A 4 -10.88 -7.58 -10.16
N ASN A 5 -10.91 -8.11 -8.94
CA ASN A 5 -11.99 -8.93 -8.37
C ASN A 5 -12.31 -8.47 -6.93
N PRO A 6 -12.75 -7.21 -6.74
CA PRO A 6 -12.90 -6.62 -5.41
C PRO A 6 -13.98 -7.32 -4.56
N ASP A 7 -15.10 -7.73 -5.18
CA ASP A 7 -16.18 -8.44 -4.47
C ASP A 7 -15.70 -9.78 -3.92
N GLU A 8 -15.07 -10.60 -4.75
CA GLU A 8 -14.54 -11.90 -4.34
C GLU A 8 -13.40 -11.75 -3.33
N ALA A 9 -12.54 -10.74 -3.48
CA ALA A 9 -11.47 -10.48 -2.52
C ALA A 9 -12.02 -10.10 -1.14
N PHE A 10 -13.10 -9.32 -1.08
CA PHE A 10 -13.80 -9.02 0.17
C PHE A 10 -14.40 -10.30 0.79
N ASP A 11 -15.09 -11.12 0.00
CA ASP A 11 -15.67 -12.38 0.47
C ASP A 11 -14.61 -13.38 0.98
N ILE A 12 -13.45 -13.44 0.32
CA ILE A 12 -12.31 -14.23 0.78
C ILE A 12 -11.81 -13.72 2.13
N SER A 13 -11.74 -12.41 2.34
CA SER A 13 -11.28 -11.81 3.59
C SER A 13 -12.18 -12.19 4.77
N LEU A 14 -13.51 -12.27 4.56
CA LEU A 14 -14.49 -12.64 5.59
C LEU A 14 -14.30 -14.07 6.12
N LYS A 15 -13.63 -14.96 5.37
CA LYS A 15 -13.29 -16.31 5.86
C LYS A 15 -12.30 -16.27 7.02
N THR A 16 -11.47 -15.23 7.09
CA THR A 16 -10.45 -15.04 8.13
C THR A 16 -10.86 -13.98 9.14
N VAL A 17 -11.65 -12.98 8.72
CA VAL A 17 -12.14 -11.85 9.54
C VAL A 17 -13.68 -11.83 9.50
N PRO A 18 -14.36 -12.82 10.09
CA PRO A 18 -15.82 -12.93 10.01
C PRO A 18 -16.56 -11.76 10.67
N GLU A 19 -15.95 -11.10 11.67
CA GLU A 19 -16.51 -9.93 12.35
C GLU A 19 -16.64 -8.70 11.45
N ALA A 20 -15.96 -8.68 10.30
CA ALA A 20 -16.11 -7.63 9.31
C ALA A 20 -17.43 -7.74 8.51
N GLY A 21 -18.07 -8.91 8.51
CA GLY A 21 -19.36 -9.17 7.87
C GLY A 21 -20.56 -8.91 8.77
N GLY A 22 -21.73 -9.43 8.38
CA GLY A 22 -22.96 -9.33 9.17
C GLY A 22 -23.39 -7.87 9.37
N GLU A 23 -23.59 -7.45 10.62
CA GLU A 23 -23.99 -6.07 10.93
C GLU A 23 -22.93 -5.02 10.54
N ASN A 24 -21.65 -5.42 10.45
CA ASN A 24 -20.55 -4.52 10.09
C ASN A 24 -20.22 -4.55 8.59
N GLU A 25 -20.89 -5.37 7.79
CA GLU A 25 -20.52 -5.61 6.40
C GLU A 25 -20.53 -4.33 5.57
N ALA A 26 -21.61 -3.55 5.69
CA ALA A 26 -21.77 -2.33 4.92
C ALA A 26 -20.65 -1.30 5.19
N ILE A 27 -20.23 -1.14 6.45
CA ILE A 27 -19.18 -0.18 6.80
C ILE A 27 -17.79 -0.70 6.40
N ASN A 28 -17.51 -1.99 6.60
CA ASN A 28 -16.23 -2.57 6.18
C ASN A 28 -16.09 -2.59 4.65
N ARG A 29 -17.20 -2.83 3.94
CA ARG A 29 -17.21 -2.76 2.48
C ARG A 29 -16.90 -1.35 1.98
N ALA A 30 -17.51 -0.32 2.59
CA ALA A 30 -17.20 1.07 2.24
C ALA A 30 -15.73 1.43 2.51
N ILE A 31 -15.16 0.96 3.63
CA ILE A 31 -13.73 1.15 3.95
C ILE A 31 -12.84 0.42 2.95
N PHE A 32 -13.19 -0.81 2.57
CA PHE A 32 -12.48 -1.60 1.59
C PHE A 32 -12.46 -0.89 0.23
N ASP A 33 -13.63 -0.45 -0.27
CA ASP A 33 -13.75 0.27 -1.54
C ASP A 33 -12.93 1.58 -1.52
N ALA A 34 -12.99 2.35 -0.44
CA ALA A 34 -12.17 3.55 -0.29
C ALA A 34 -10.66 3.24 -0.26
N SER A 35 -10.27 2.11 0.34
CA SER A 35 -8.89 1.66 0.35
C SER A 35 -8.41 1.28 -1.05
N LEU A 36 -9.25 0.66 -1.89
CA LEU A 36 -8.87 0.30 -3.26
C LEU A 36 -8.43 1.52 -4.07
N GLU A 37 -9.05 2.69 -3.89
CA GLU A 37 -8.64 3.92 -4.57
C GLU A 37 -7.19 4.32 -4.26
N LEU A 38 -6.71 4.06 -3.04
CA LEU A 38 -5.32 4.33 -2.65
C LEU A 38 -4.32 3.37 -3.29
N TRP A 39 -4.78 2.21 -3.73
CA TRP A 39 -3.97 1.16 -4.35
C TRP A 39 -4.07 1.14 -5.88
N LYS A 40 -4.99 1.93 -6.48
CA LYS A 40 -5.14 2.01 -7.92
C LYS A 40 -3.92 2.66 -8.55
N THR A 41 -3.17 1.86 -9.27
CA THR A 41 -2.04 2.27 -10.09
C THR A 41 -1.92 1.32 -11.28
N SER A 42 -1.00 1.60 -12.21
CA SER A 42 -0.72 0.65 -13.28
C SER A 42 -0.04 -0.61 -12.73
N PRO A 43 -0.25 -1.79 -13.35
CA PRO A 43 0.29 -3.05 -12.84
C PRO A 43 1.78 -2.99 -12.50
N GLU A 44 2.59 -2.38 -13.37
CA GLU A 44 4.04 -2.23 -13.21
C GLU A 44 4.47 -1.36 -12.02
N ASN A 45 3.58 -0.52 -11.51
CA ASN A 45 3.84 0.35 -10.37
C ASN A 45 3.27 -0.21 -9.05
N LEU A 46 2.53 -1.32 -9.10
CA LEU A 46 1.92 -1.88 -7.90
C LEU A 46 3.00 -2.41 -6.94
N GLY A 47 3.01 -1.88 -5.71
CA GLY A 47 4.00 -2.24 -4.69
C GLY A 47 5.36 -1.55 -4.84
N MET A 48 5.52 -0.66 -5.84
CA MET A 48 6.73 0.14 -6.00
C MET A 48 6.75 1.29 -4.99
N SER A 49 7.91 1.53 -4.38
CA SER A 49 8.18 2.74 -3.60
C SER A 49 8.70 3.86 -4.52
N ASP A 50 8.20 5.09 -4.32
CA ASP A 50 8.65 6.28 -5.05
C ASP A 50 9.89 6.90 -4.37
N PRO A 51 11.07 6.90 -5.02
CA PRO A 51 12.28 7.48 -4.46
C PRO A 51 12.16 8.96 -4.10
N ALA A 52 11.39 9.74 -4.88
CA ALA A 52 11.24 11.18 -4.64
C ALA A 52 10.42 11.43 -3.36
N ALA A 53 9.31 10.72 -3.19
CA ALA A 53 8.49 10.80 -1.97
C ALA A 53 9.29 10.39 -0.72
N TRP A 54 10.14 9.36 -0.82
CA TRP A 54 11.02 8.94 0.28
C TRP A 54 12.08 9.99 0.62
N GLU A 55 12.65 10.66 -0.38
CA GLU A 55 13.64 11.72 -0.19
C GLU A 55 13.03 12.96 0.49
N GLU A 56 11.80 13.33 0.10
CA GLU A 56 11.03 14.39 0.75
C GLU A 56 10.72 14.04 2.21
N ALA A 57 10.24 12.83 2.48
CA ALA A 57 9.96 12.37 3.84
C ALA A 57 11.22 12.36 4.73
N ALA A 58 12.34 11.86 4.20
CA ALA A 58 13.62 11.85 4.92
C ALA A 58 14.12 13.27 5.24
N THR A 59 13.90 14.22 4.33
CA THR A 59 14.21 15.64 4.54
C THR A 59 13.34 16.23 5.64
N PHE A 60 12.03 16.06 5.52
CA PHE A 60 11.05 16.56 6.49
C PHE A 60 11.34 16.04 7.90
N MET A 61 11.60 14.74 8.06
CA MET A 61 11.89 14.15 9.38
C MET A 61 13.17 14.73 10.01
N ALA A 62 14.21 14.97 9.20
CA ALA A 62 15.46 15.56 9.69
C ALA A 62 15.27 17.04 10.09
N GLU A 63 14.54 17.81 9.30
CA GLU A 63 14.22 19.21 9.60
C GLU A 63 13.39 19.37 10.88
N MET A 64 12.46 18.44 11.11
CA MET A 64 11.63 18.39 12.32
C MET A 64 12.35 17.82 13.55
N GLY A 65 13.61 17.35 13.40
CA GLY A 65 14.37 16.72 14.48
C GLY A 65 13.81 15.38 14.95
N LEU A 66 13.02 14.70 14.10
CA LEU A 66 12.47 13.36 14.38
C LEU A 66 13.52 12.26 14.18
N VAL A 67 14.58 12.55 13.42
CA VAL A 67 15.73 11.69 13.21
C VAL A 67 17.03 12.48 13.36
N ASP A 68 18.10 11.83 13.82
CA ASP A 68 19.39 12.49 14.09
C ASP A 68 20.02 13.10 12.83
N ARG A 69 19.77 12.50 11.66
CA ARG A 69 20.26 12.97 10.36
C ARG A 69 19.44 12.40 9.22
N LYS A 70 19.44 13.10 8.08
CA LYS A 70 18.90 12.60 6.82
C LYS A 70 19.78 11.47 6.26
N LEU A 71 19.16 10.36 5.89
CA LEU A 71 19.78 9.29 5.10
C LEU A 71 19.30 9.39 3.64
N PRO A 72 20.11 8.96 2.65
CA PRO A 72 19.66 8.88 1.26
C PRO A 72 18.47 7.92 1.13
N ALA A 73 17.41 8.32 0.42
CA ALA A 73 16.19 7.53 0.23
C ALA A 73 16.46 6.08 -0.23
N GLU A 74 17.38 5.89 -1.17
CA GLU A 74 17.76 4.58 -1.73
C GLU A 74 18.34 3.59 -0.70
N SER A 75 18.76 4.08 0.47
CA SER A 75 19.24 3.22 1.57
C SER A 75 18.12 2.76 2.51
N LEU A 76 16.91 3.32 2.38
CA LEU A 76 15.78 3.10 3.29
C LEU A 76 14.76 2.10 2.75
N PHE A 77 14.75 1.85 1.45
CA PHE A 77 13.86 0.89 0.80
C PHE A 77 14.56 0.22 -0.39
N THR A 78 13.93 -0.82 -0.95
CA THR A 78 14.34 -1.41 -2.22
C THR A 78 13.12 -1.86 -3.02
N ASN A 79 13.15 -1.61 -4.33
CA ASN A 79 12.11 -2.06 -5.26
C ASN A 79 12.45 -3.41 -5.93
N GLN A 80 13.63 -3.99 -5.68
CA GLN A 80 14.12 -5.16 -6.40
C GLN A 80 13.14 -6.36 -6.39
N PHE A 81 12.38 -6.53 -5.32
CA PHE A 81 11.43 -7.63 -5.17
C PHE A 81 10.11 -7.37 -5.89
N ALA A 82 9.69 -6.11 -5.98
CA ALA A 82 8.54 -5.72 -6.77
C ALA A 82 8.89 -5.75 -8.26
N GLU A 83 10.06 -5.25 -8.66
CA GLU A 83 10.53 -5.30 -10.06
C GLU A 83 10.63 -6.74 -10.59
N ALA A 84 11.11 -7.67 -9.77
CA ALA A 84 11.23 -9.08 -10.14
C ALA A 84 9.89 -9.74 -10.53
N THR A 85 8.75 -9.25 -10.04
CA THR A 85 7.42 -9.79 -10.40
C THR A 85 6.88 -9.24 -11.72
N HIS A 86 7.56 -8.26 -12.32
CA HIS A 86 7.16 -7.62 -13.58
C HIS A 86 8.06 -8.03 -14.77
N THR A 87 8.98 -8.99 -14.56
CA THR A 87 9.79 -9.55 -15.64
C THR A 87 8.92 -10.51 -16.48
N PRO A 88 8.91 -10.40 -17.82
CA PRO A 88 8.13 -11.28 -18.70
C PRO A 88 8.60 -12.74 -18.66
#